data_AF-A0A2K5DAK5-F1
#
_entry.id   AF-A0A2K5DAK5-F1
#
_cell.length_a   1.000
_cell.length_b   1.000
_cell.length_c   1.000
_cell.angle_alpha   90.00
_cell.angle_beta   90.00
_cell.angle_gamma   90.00
#
_symmetry.space_group_name_H-M   'P 1'
#
loop_
_entity.id
_entity.type
_entity.pdbx_description
1 polymer ?
#
loop_
_entity_poly.entity_id
_entity_poly.type
_entity_poly.pdbx_seq_one_letter_code
_entity_poly.pdbx_strand_id
1 'polypeptide(L)'
;MAKFMTPVIQDNPSGWGPCAVPEQFRDMPYQPFSKGDRLGKVADWTGATYQDKRYTNKYSSQFGGGSQYAYFHEEDESSFQLVDTARTQKTAYQRNRMRFAQRNLRRDKDRRNMLQFNLQILPKSAKQKERERIRLQKKFQKQFGVRQKWDQKSQKPRDSSVEVRSDWEVKEEMDFPQLMKMRYLEVSEPQDIECCGALEYYDKAFDRITTRSEKPLRSIKRIFHTVTTTDDPVIRKLAKTQGNVFATDAILATLMSCTRSVYSWDIVVQRVGSKLFFDKRDNSDFVTLCCMVSDHGKERYNFPNPNPFVEDDMDKNEIASVAYRYRRWKLGDDIDLIVRCEHDGVMTGANGEVSFINIKTLNEWDSRVSRHLRHPPGDATSLFPAVPVSTG
;
A
#
# COMPACT_ATOMS: atom_id res chain seq x y z
N MET A 1 37.92 22.84 -38.77
CA MET A 1 37.13 23.54 -39.80
C MET A 1 35.66 23.46 -39.41
N ALA A 2 34.94 24.59 -39.37
CA ALA A 2 33.50 24.58 -39.15
C ALA A 2 32.80 23.97 -40.36
N LYS A 3 31.90 23.01 -40.13
CA LYS A 3 31.16 22.31 -41.19
C LYS A 3 29.90 23.10 -41.52
N PHE A 4 29.79 23.57 -42.76
CA PHE A 4 28.56 24.15 -43.30
C PHE A 4 27.97 23.21 -44.33
N MET A 5 26.71 22.83 -44.15
CA MET A 5 25.96 22.00 -45.09
C MET A 5 24.92 22.89 -45.77
N THR A 6 24.78 22.75 -47.09
CA THR A 6 23.85 23.56 -47.87
C THR A 6 22.40 23.27 -47.45
N PRO A 7 21.58 24.29 -47.14
CA PRO A 7 20.18 24.09 -46.80
C PRO A 7 19.40 23.59 -48.03
N VAL A 8 18.49 22.66 -47.81
CA VAL A 8 17.60 22.14 -48.85
C VAL A 8 16.47 23.14 -49.07
N ILE A 9 16.28 23.59 -50.32
CA ILE A 9 15.24 24.52 -50.73
C ILE A 9 14.35 23.83 -51.77
N GLN A 10 13.05 24.07 -51.69
CA GLN A 10 12.06 23.56 -52.64
C GLN A 10 12.10 24.35 -53.96
N ASP A 11 12.02 23.64 -55.09
CA ASP A 11 11.96 24.26 -56.42
C ASP A 11 10.49 24.33 -56.90
N ASN A 12 10.06 25.50 -57.38
CA ASN A 12 8.72 25.74 -57.89
C ASN A 12 8.79 26.48 -59.24
N PRO A 13 8.79 25.76 -60.36
CA PRO A 13 8.92 26.35 -61.70
C PRO A 13 7.73 27.23 -62.12
N SER A 14 6.56 27.01 -61.52
CA SER A 14 5.28 27.59 -61.95
C SER A 14 4.79 28.78 -61.12
N GLY A 15 5.47 29.13 -60.02
CA GLY A 15 5.06 30.27 -59.20
C GLY A 15 5.93 30.48 -57.96
N TRP A 16 5.61 31.53 -57.21
CA TRP A 16 6.26 31.85 -55.94
C TRP A 16 5.38 31.40 -54.79
N GLY A 17 5.78 30.31 -54.11
CA GLY A 17 5.03 29.75 -52.97
C GLY A 17 5.38 28.29 -52.68
N PRO A 18 4.78 27.70 -51.62
CA PRO A 18 4.99 26.30 -51.27
C PRO A 18 4.50 25.37 -52.39
N CYS A 19 5.34 24.46 -52.87
CA CYS A 19 5.01 23.51 -53.92
C CYS A 19 4.65 22.11 -53.38
N ALA A 20 5.04 21.80 -52.13
CA ALA A 20 4.74 20.53 -51.49
C ALA A 20 4.31 20.72 -50.03
N VAL A 21 3.49 19.79 -49.54
CA VAL A 21 3.23 19.67 -48.10
C VAL A 21 4.52 19.21 -47.42
N PRO A 22 4.91 19.83 -46.29
CA PRO A 22 6.09 19.40 -45.53
C PRO A 22 6.06 17.91 -45.23
N GLU A 23 7.19 17.23 -45.47
CA GLU A 23 7.35 15.78 -45.27
C GLU A 23 6.90 15.33 -43.87
N GLN A 24 7.16 16.16 -42.86
CA GLN A 24 6.83 15.90 -41.46
C GLN A 24 5.32 15.63 -41.21
N PHE A 25 4.43 16.19 -42.03
CA PHE A 25 2.98 16.11 -41.82
C PHE A 25 2.23 15.38 -42.95
N ARG A 26 2.95 14.79 -43.91
CA ARG A 26 2.32 14.15 -45.08
C ARG A 26 1.53 12.89 -44.71
N ASP A 27 2.09 12.07 -43.82
CA ASP A 27 1.54 10.76 -43.47
C ASP A 27 0.66 10.78 -42.21
N MET A 28 0.26 11.97 -41.75
CA MET A 28 -0.48 12.16 -40.51
C MET A 28 -1.74 13.01 -40.74
N PRO A 29 -2.93 12.58 -40.29
CA PRO A 29 -4.12 13.42 -40.31
C PRO A 29 -3.88 14.75 -39.59
N TYR A 30 -4.03 15.87 -40.31
CA TYR A 30 -3.77 17.17 -39.71
C TYR A 30 -4.89 17.57 -38.74
N GLN A 31 -4.53 17.83 -37.48
CA GLN A 31 -5.43 18.43 -36.50
C GLN A 31 -4.72 19.61 -35.78
N PRO A 32 -5.28 20.82 -35.83
CA PRO A 32 -4.71 21.98 -35.14
C PRO A 32 -4.79 21.79 -33.61
N PHE A 33 -3.77 22.27 -32.89
CA PHE A 33 -3.72 22.23 -31.43
C PHE A 33 -2.88 23.38 -30.87
N SER A 34 -3.06 23.69 -29.59
CA SER A 34 -2.27 24.65 -28.83
C SER A 34 -1.44 23.93 -27.76
N LYS A 35 -0.12 24.16 -27.73
CA LYS A 35 0.79 23.58 -26.72
C LYS A 35 0.61 24.19 -25.32
N GLY A 36 -0.06 25.34 -25.22
CA GLY A 36 -0.29 26.05 -23.95
C GLY A 36 -1.55 25.58 -23.22
N ASP A 37 -2.33 24.68 -23.83
CA ASP A 37 -3.59 24.22 -23.25
C ASP A 37 -3.34 23.33 -22.03
N ARG A 38 -4.20 23.45 -21.02
CA ARG A 38 -4.07 22.67 -19.79
C ARG A 38 -4.37 21.20 -20.05
N LEU A 39 -3.45 20.32 -19.64
CA LEU A 39 -3.60 18.86 -19.73
C LEU A 39 -4.14 18.26 -18.41
N GLY A 40 -4.63 17.02 -18.47
CA GLY A 40 -5.06 16.26 -17.27
C GLY A 40 -6.58 16.09 -17.07
N LYS A 41 -7.36 16.04 -18.15
CA LYS A 41 -8.79 15.70 -18.07
C LYS A 41 -8.96 14.18 -17.94
N VAL A 42 -9.73 13.75 -16.95
CA VAL A 42 -10.03 12.32 -16.70
C VAL A 42 -11.26 11.92 -17.52
N ALA A 43 -11.24 10.71 -18.10
CA ALA A 43 -12.43 10.10 -18.70
C ALA A 43 -13.12 9.23 -17.64
N ASP A 44 -14.43 9.41 -17.46
CA ASP A 44 -15.24 8.68 -16.47
C ASP A 44 -16.55 8.23 -17.09
N TRP A 45 -16.69 6.93 -17.32
CA TRP A 45 -17.90 6.32 -17.89
C TRP A 45 -19.09 6.31 -16.91
N THR A 46 -18.86 6.54 -15.62
CA THR A 46 -19.93 6.64 -14.61
C THR A 46 -20.50 8.06 -14.48
N GLY A 47 -19.80 9.06 -15.02
CA GLY A 47 -20.20 10.48 -14.98
C GLY A 47 -20.17 11.12 -13.58
N ALA A 48 -19.58 10.47 -12.58
CA ALA A 48 -19.61 10.91 -11.19
C ALA A 48 -18.56 11.99 -10.88
N THR A 49 -17.45 12.01 -11.63
CA THR A 49 -16.24 12.80 -11.33
C THR A 49 -16.43 14.32 -11.49
N TYR A 50 -17.22 14.77 -12.47
CA TYR A 50 -17.36 16.20 -12.81
C TYR A 50 -18.76 16.74 -12.53
N GLN A 51 -19.17 16.76 -11.26
CA GLN A 51 -20.46 17.37 -10.86
C GLN A 51 -20.49 18.90 -11.05
N ASP A 52 -19.32 19.57 -11.00
CA ASP A 52 -19.18 21.01 -11.24
C ASP A 52 -18.53 21.27 -12.61
N LYS A 53 -19.33 21.83 -13.54
CA LYS A 53 -18.93 22.15 -14.93
C LYS A 53 -17.78 23.16 -15.03
N ARG A 54 -17.41 23.83 -13.93
CA ARG A 54 -16.25 24.74 -13.89
C ARG A 54 -14.91 24.04 -14.08
N TYR A 55 -14.81 22.75 -13.76
CA TYR A 55 -13.58 21.99 -13.97
C TYR A 55 -13.44 21.50 -15.41
N THR A 56 -14.54 21.15 -16.08
CA THR A 56 -14.51 20.68 -17.47
C THR A 56 -14.13 21.79 -18.45
N ASN A 57 -14.55 23.04 -18.16
CA ASN A 57 -14.26 24.20 -19.00
C ASN A 57 -12.79 24.65 -18.96
N LYS A 58 -11.96 24.11 -18.05
CA LYS A 58 -10.52 24.40 -18.00
C LYS A 58 -9.71 23.62 -19.03
N TYR A 59 -10.31 22.57 -19.59
CA TYR A 59 -9.68 21.65 -20.55
C TYR A 59 -10.29 21.76 -21.95
N SER A 60 -11.18 22.73 -22.17
CA SER A 60 -11.66 23.04 -23.52
C SER A 60 -10.59 23.85 -24.25
N SER A 61 -10.13 23.34 -25.39
CA SER A 61 -9.25 24.10 -26.26
C SER A 61 -9.99 25.31 -26.84
N GLN A 62 -9.37 26.48 -26.79
CA GLN A 62 -9.92 27.71 -27.35
C GLN A 62 -9.71 27.81 -28.86
N PHE A 63 -8.75 27.04 -29.41
CA PHE A 63 -8.37 27.05 -30.81
C PHE A 63 -8.03 25.63 -31.28
N GLY A 64 -8.67 25.17 -32.37
CA GLY A 64 -8.37 23.86 -32.95
C GLY A 64 -9.33 22.74 -32.54
N GLY A 65 -10.64 23.00 -32.59
CA GLY A 65 -11.65 21.94 -32.45
C GLY A 65 -11.65 21.02 -33.68
N GLY A 66 -11.08 19.83 -33.55
CA GLY A 66 -11.08 18.79 -34.58
C GLY A 66 -11.41 17.41 -33.99
N SER A 67 -12.03 16.56 -34.80
CA SER A 67 -12.42 15.20 -34.43
C SER A 67 -11.77 14.14 -35.33
N GLN A 68 -10.64 14.48 -35.97
CA GLN A 68 -9.95 13.55 -36.88
C GLN A 68 -9.40 12.32 -36.14
N TYR A 69 -9.06 12.50 -34.86
CA TYR A 69 -8.63 11.44 -33.95
C TYR A 69 -9.71 11.04 -32.92
N ALA A 70 -10.99 11.18 -33.27
CA ALA A 70 -12.09 10.83 -32.38
C ALA A 70 -12.65 9.43 -32.72
N TYR A 71 -12.98 8.67 -31.67
CA TYR A 71 -13.75 7.44 -31.78
C TYR A 71 -15.18 7.70 -31.34
N PHE A 72 -16.15 7.31 -32.18
CA PHE A 72 -17.58 7.36 -31.88
C PHE A 72 -18.08 5.92 -31.74
N HIS A 73 -18.59 5.58 -30.58
CA HIS A 73 -19.21 4.27 -30.35
C HIS A 73 -20.69 4.35 -30.74
N GLU A 74 -21.11 3.61 -31.77
CA GLU A 74 -22.48 3.66 -32.29
C GLU A 74 -23.51 3.02 -31.35
N GLU A 75 -23.06 2.10 -30.47
CA GLU A 75 -23.90 1.33 -29.53
C GLU A 75 -23.56 1.65 -28.06
N ASP A 76 -23.50 2.94 -27.70
CA ASP A 76 -23.25 3.43 -26.33
C ASP A 76 -24.42 3.15 -25.35
N GLU A 77 -25.10 2.01 -25.49
CA GLU A 77 -26.22 1.59 -24.65
C GLU A 77 -25.80 0.51 -23.65
N SER A 78 -26.14 0.73 -22.38
CA SER A 78 -26.06 -0.28 -21.31
C SER A 78 -27.18 -1.33 -21.41
N SER A 79 -27.68 -1.59 -22.62
CA SER A 79 -28.80 -2.48 -22.91
C SER A 79 -28.38 -3.96 -22.87
N PHE A 80 -27.10 -4.26 -23.07
CA PHE A 80 -26.56 -5.61 -22.98
C PHE A 80 -26.44 -6.07 -21.52
N GLN A 81 -26.93 -7.28 -21.27
CA GLN A 81 -26.84 -7.95 -19.97
C GLN A 81 -25.81 -9.07 -20.04
N LEU A 82 -24.83 -9.06 -19.14
CA LEU A 82 -23.82 -10.11 -19.06
C LEU A 82 -24.48 -11.41 -18.58
N VAL A 83 -24.50 -12.44 -19.45
CA VAL A 83 -25.04 -13.75 -19.10
C VAL A 83 -23.96 -14.54 -18.36
N ASP A 84 -24.15 -14.71 -17.06
CA ASP A 84 -23.30 -15.59 -16.24
C ASP A 84 -23.84 -17.03 -16.29
N THR A 85 -23.07 -17.96 -16.85
CA THR A 85 -23.38 -19.40 -16.86
C THR A 85 -22.98 -20.10 -15.56
N ALA A 86 -22.30 -19.42 -14.64
CA ALA A 86 -21.97 -19.97 -13.34
C ALA A 86 -23.21 -19.94 -12.42
N ARG A 87 -23.55 -21.09 -11.82
CA ARG A 87 -24.58 -21.16 -10.78
C ARG A 87 -24.12 -20.37 -9.55
N THR A 88 -24.53 -19.12 -9.45
CA THR A 88 -24.35 -18.29 -8.27
C THR A 88 -25.08 -18.93 -7.08
N GLN A 89 -24.33 -19.49 -6.12
CA GLN A 89 -24.89 -19.90 -4.83
C GLN A 89 -25.29 -18.65 -4.03
N LYS A 90 -26.58 -18.33 -4.05
CA LYS A 90 -27.13 -17.26 -3.20
C LYS A 90 -27.20 -17.76 -1.75
N THR A 91 -26.45 -17.13 -0.86
CA THR A 91 -26.64 -17.28 0.59
C THR A 91 -28.04 -16.83 1.00
N ALA A 92 -28.65 -17.57 1.92
CA ALA A 92 -30.05 -17.46 2.33
C ALA A 92 -30.50 -16.05 2.76
N TYR A 93 -29.56 -15.19 3.15
CA TYR A 93 -29.82 -13.84 3.66
C TYR A 93 -30.29 -12.84 2.58
N GLN A 94 -29.91 -13.02 1.31
CA GLN A 94 -30.34 -12.11 0.24
C GLN A 94 -31.78 -12.34 -0.25
N ARG A 95 -32.37 -13.50 0.06
CA ARG A 95 -33.72 -13.87 -0.42
C ARG A 95 -34.83 -13.04 0.23
N ASN A 96 -34.59 -12.46 1.42
CA ASN A 96 -35.60 -11.69 2.17
C ASN A 96 -35.61 -10.18 1.88
N ARG A 97 -34.60 -9.64 1.19
CA ARG A 97 -34.54 -8.19 0.86
C ARG A 97 -35.41 -7.81 -0.34
N MET A 98 -35.60 -8.75 -1.29
CA MET A 98 -36.41 -8.56 -2.50
C MET A 98 -37.92 -8.52 -2.25
N ARG A 99 -38.44 -9.20 -1.21
CA ARG A 99 -39.88 -9.18 -0.89
C ARG A 99 -40.38 -7.84 -0.34
N PHE A 100 -39.53 -7.11 0.40
CA PHE A 100 -39.90 -5.79 0.93
C PHE A 100 -39.86 -4.67 -0.13
N ALA A 101 -38.93 -4.74 -1.08
CA ALA A 101 -38.85 -3.79 -2.19
C ALA A 101 -40.06 -3.89 -3.14
N GLN A 102 -40.50 -5.11 -3.47
CA GLN A 102 -41.68 -5.31 -4.33
C GLN A 102 -43.00 -4.83 -3.69
N ARG A 103 -43.13 -4.88 -2.36
CA ARG A 103 -44.33 -4.39 -1.64
C ARG A 103 -44.45 -2.86 -1.69
N ASN A 104 -43.33 -2.13 -1.67
CA ASN A 104 -43.32 -0.67 -1.80
C ASN A 104 -43.60 -0.20 -3.23
N LEU A 105 -43.09 -0.90 -4.25
CA LEU A 105 -43.38 -0.56 -5.65
C LEU A 105 -44.85 -0.77 -6.04
N ARG A 106 -45.55 -1.77 -5.47
CA ARG A 106 -47.02 -1.92 -5.68
C ARG A 106 -47.81 -0.79 -5.02
N ARG A 107 -47.42 -0.35 -3.83
CA ARG A 107 -48.08 0.77 -3.11
C ARG A 107 -47.90 2.11 -3.82
N ASP A 108 -46.77 2.34 -4.48
CA ASP A 108 -46.53 3.55 -5.28
C ASP A 108 -47.28 3.54 -6.63
N LYS A 109 -47.50 2.36 -7.22
CA LYS A 109 -48.31 2.21 -8.44
C LYS A 109 -49.81 2.45 -8.16
N ASP A 110 -50.32 1.96 -7.03
CA ASP A 110 -51.71 2.21 -6.61
C ASP A 110 -51.93 3.67 -6.20
N ARG A 111 -50.93 4.34 -5.61
CA ARG A 111 -51.00 5.77 -5.28
C ARG A 111 -50.99 6.67 -6.53
N ARG A 112 -50.29 6.29 -7.60
CA ARG A 112 -50.28 7.04 -8.87
C ARG A 112 -51.60 6.91 -9.63
N ASN A 113 -52.24 5.75 -9.62
CA ASN A 113 -53.54 5.57 -10.28
C ASN A 113 -54.68 6.32 -9.58
N MET A 114 -54.57 6.64 -8.28
CA MET A 114 -55.60 7.43 -7.58
C MET A 114 -55.42 8.96 -7.73
N LEU A 115 -54.29 9.43 -8.25
CA LEU A 115 -53.99 10.85 -8.45
C LEU A 115 -54.41 11.40 -9.82
N GLN A 116 -54.83 10.53 -10.75
CA GLN A 116 -55.30 10.97 -12.07
C GLN A 116 -56.78 11.40 -12.12
N PHE A 117 -57.56 11.23 -11.04
CA PHE A 117 -59.01 11.50 -11.07
C PHE A 117 -59.51 12.65 -10.20
N ASN A 118 -58.64 13.55 -9.70
CA ASN A 118 -59.12 14.77 -9.05
C ASN A 118 -58.15 15.94 -9.22
N LEU A 119 -58.26 16.63 -10.37
CA LEU A 119 -57.84 18.02 -10.50
C LEU A 119 -58.85 18.89 -9.74
N GLN A 120 -58.64 19.08 -8.44
CA GLN A 120 -59.27 20.17 -7.70
C GLN A 120 -58.22 21.02 -6.99
N ILE A 121 -58.44 22.32 -7.07
CA ILE A 121 -57.56 23.40 -6.63
C ILE A 121 -57.43 23.33 -5.10
N LEU A 122 -56.27 22.88 -4.62
CA LEU A 122 -55.95 22.87 -3.19
C LEU A 122 -55.75 24.29 -2.65
N PRO A 123 -56.33 24.65 -1.49
CA PRO A 123 -56.15 25.96 -0.85
C PRO A 123 -54.69 26.18 -0.42
N LYS A 124 -54.27 27.47 -0.40
CA LYS A 124 -52.87 27.91 -0.22
C LYS A 124 -52.17 27.33 1.04
N SER A 125 -52.91 26.99 2.10
CA SER A 125 -52.36 26.41 3.34
C SER A 125 -51.90 24.95 3.19
N ALA A 126 -52.53 24.16 2.31
CA ALA A 126 -52.18 22.75 2.09
C ALA A 126 -50.87 22.60 1.29
N LYS A 127 -50.59 23.53 0.36
CA LYS A 127 -49.34 23.56 -0.42
C LYS A 127 -48.09 23.80 0.46
N GLN A 128 -48.23 24.52 1.57
CA GLN A 128 -47.11 24.82 2.48
C GLN A 128 -46.71 23.60 3.31
N LYS A 129 -47.70 22.82 3.78
CA LYS A 129 -47.50 21.56 4.51
C LYS A 129 -46.87 20.47 3.64
N GLU A 130 -47.25 20.39 2.35
CA GLU A 130 -46.62 19.48 1.38
C GLU A 130 -45.15 19.86 1.10
N ARG A 131 -44.86 21.17 0.99
CA ARG A 131 -43.48 21.68 0.82
C ARG A 131 -42.60 21.36 2.02
N GLU A 132 -43.11 21.46 3.25
CA GLU A 132 -42.39 21.06 4.46
C GLU A 132 -42.13 19.56 4.51
N ARG A 133 -43.13 18.73 4.14
CA ARG A 133 -42.96 17.27 4.07
C ARG A 133 -41.88 16.86 3.08
N ILE A 134 -41.83 17.51 1.90
CA ILE A 134 -40.80 17.28 0.89
C ILE A 134 -39.42 17.77 1.36
N ARG A 135 -39.35 18.89 2.10
CA ARG A 135 -38.10 19.39 2.71
C ARG A 135 -37.57 18.42 3.78
N LEU A 136 -38.43 17.89 4.64
CA LEU A 136 -38.05 16.90 5.64
C LEU A 136 -37.57 15.59 4.99
N GLN A 137 -38.27 15.13 3.94
CA GLN A 137 -37.90 13.94 3.19
C GLN A 137 -36.53 14.11 2.48
N LYS A 138 -36.27 15.28 1.90
CA LYS A 138 -34.94 15.61 1.33
C LYS A 138 -33.84 15.72 2.40
N LYS A 139 -34.15 16.21 3.61
CA LYS A 139 -33.20 16.20 4.75
C LYS A 139 -32.89 14.78 5.21
N PHE A 140 -33.90 13.92 5.33
CA PHE A 140 -33.72 12.51 5.71
C PHE A 140 -32.93 11.74 4.64
N GLN A 141 -33.21 11.97 3.36
CA GLN A 141 -32.48 11.35 2.25
C GLN A 141 -31.02 11.84 2.16
N LYS A 142 -30.75 13.12 2.47
CA LYS A 142 -29.37 13.63 2.61
C LYS A 142 -28.65 13.00 3.82
N GLN A 143 -29.34 12.79 4.94
CA GLN A 143 -28.73 12.21 6.15
C GLN A 143 -28.39 10.71 5.98
N PHE A 144 -29.18 9.96 5.21
CA PHE A 144 -28.88 8.56 4.86
C PHE A 144 -27.87 8.43 3.71
N GLY A 145 -27.84 9.37 2.76
CA GLY A 145 -26.84 9.40 1.68
C GLY A 145 -25.42 9.74 2.15
N VAL A 146 -25.27 10.52 3.22
CA VAL A 146 -23.97 10.83 3.84
C VAL A 146 -23.34 9.59 4.49
N ARG A 147 -24.15 8.63 4.98
CA ARG A 147 -23.66 7.37 5.55
C ARG A 147 -23.08 6.43 4.48
N GLN A 148 -23.71 6.35 3.31
CA GLN A 148 -23.18 5.55 2.20
C GLN A 148 -21.93 6.14 1.55
N LYS A 149 -21.75 7.47 1.60
CA LYS A 149 -20.55 8.14 1.07
C LYS A 149 -19.27 7.84 1.88
N TRP A 150 -19.41 7.47 3.16
CA TRP A 150 -18.27 7.06 4.01
C TRP A 150 -17.83 5.62 3.76
N ASP A 151 -18.76 4.73 3.39
CA ASP A 151 -18.46 3.35 3.00
C ASP A 151 -17.83 3.25 1.60
N GLN A 152 -18.04 4.27 0.76
CA GLN A 152 -17.44 4.37 -0.56
C GLN A 152 -16.11 5.15 -0.52
N LYS A 153 -15.29 4.88 0.51
CA LYS A 153 -13.88 5.25 0.46
C LYS A 153 -13.27 4.40 -0.64
N SER A 154 -13.08 5.02 -1.81
CA SER A 154 -12.27 4.48 -2.91
C SER A 154 -11.07 3.76 -2.29
N GLN A 155 -10.98 2.45 -2.52
CA GLN A 155 -9.74 1.71 -2.27
C GLN A 155 -8.68 2.51 -3.00
N LYS A 156 -7.84 3.24 -2.27
CA LYS A 156 -6.74 3.97 -2.89
C LYS A 156 -6.00 2.94 -3.75
N PRO A 157 -5.72 3.24 -5.04
CA PRO A 157 -4.87 2.37 -5.83
C PRO A 157 -3.60 2.14 -5.01
N ARG A 158 -3.31 0.86 -4.78
CA ARG A 158 -2.12 0.46 -4.02
C ARG A 158 -0.99 0.48 -5.03
N ASP A 159 -0.10 1.44 -4.87
CA ASP A 159 1.05 1.58 -5.75
C ASP A 159 2.01 0.40 -5.53
N SER A 160 2.67 -0.04 -6.60
CA SER A 160 3.67 -1.11 -6.53
C SER A 160 4.90 -0.60 -5.78
N SER A 161 5.56 -1.45 -4.99
CA SER A 161 6.79 -1.06 -4.29
C SER A 161 7.95 -0.80 -5.25
N VAL A 162 7.83 -1.27 -6.50
CA VAL A 162 8.82 -1.08 -7.56
C VAL A 162 8.19 -0.66 -8.88
N GLU A 163 8.91 0.19 -9.61
CA GLU A 163 8.68 0.47 -11.02
C GLU A 163 9.07 -0.76 -11.87
N VAL A 164 8.06 -1.51 -12.32
CA VAL A 164 8.27 -2.66 -13.20
C VAL A 164 8.71 -2.17 -14.58
N ARG A 165 9.88 -2.63 -15.03
CA ARG A 165 10.45 -2.28 -16.34
C ARG A 165 10.23 -3.42 -17.34
N SER A 166 10.21 -3.09 -18.63
CA SER A 166 9.93 -4.06 -19.70
C SER A 166 11.08 -5.03 -19.99
N ASP A 167 12.27 -4.80 -19.43
CA ASP A 167 13.44 -5.66 -19.52
C ASP A 167 13.44 -6.79 -18.46
N TRP A 168 12.44 -6.82 -17.57
CA TRP A 168 12.35 -7.84 -16.53
C TRP A 168 11.81 -9.16 -17.08
N GLU A 169 12.52 -10.24 -16.80
CA GLU A 169 12.11 -11.59 -17.19
C GLU A 169 11.33 -12.25 -16.04
N VAL A 170 10.09 -12.65 -16.32
CA VAL A 170 9.26 -13.41 -15.37
C VAL A 170 9.79 -14.85 -15.30
N LYS A 171 10.25 -15.25 -14.11
CA LYS A 171 10.74 -16.62 -13.87
C LYS A 171 9.64 -17.56 -13.40
N GLU A 172 8.88 -17.13 -12.40
CA GLU A 172 7.84 -17.93 -11.77
C GLU A 172 6.77 -17.02 -11.16
N GLU A 173 5.52 -17.45 -11.26
CA GLU A 173 4.38 -16.80 -10.61
C GLU A 173 3.72 -17.81 -9.66
N MET A 174 3.55 -17.42 -8.41
CA MET A 174 2.89 -18.24 -7.39
C MET A 174 1.74 -17.47 -6.75
N ASP A 175 0.59 -18.12 -6.61
CA ASP A 175 -0.57 -17.55 -5.93
C ASP A 175 -0.59 -17.87 -4.42
N PHE A 176 -1.36 -17.11 -3.65
CA PHE A 176 -1.49 -17.36 -2.21
C PHE A 176 -2.06 -18.73 -1.86
N PRO A 177 -3.06 -19.28 -2.59
CA PRO A 177 -3.53 -20.64 -2.40
C PRO A 177 -2.44 -21.72 -2.52
N GLN A 178 -1.49 -21.58 -3.46
CA GLN A 178 -0.36 -22.50 -3.60
C GLN A 178 0.57 -22.41 -2.39
N LEU A 179 0.94 -21.19 -1.98
CA LEU A 179 1.80 -20.96 -0.81
C LEU A 179 1.20 -21.47 0.50
N MET A 180 -0.12 -21.34 0.69
CA MET A 180 -0.81 -21.86 1.90
C MET A 180 -0.80 -23.39 2.00
N LYS A 181 -0.59 -24.11 0.89
CA LYS A 181 -0.52 -25.57 0.88
C LYS A 181 0.89 -26.10 1.11
N MET A 182 1.91 -25.26 0.94
CA MET A 182 3.31 -25.63 1.14
C MET A 182 3.54 -25.98 2.62
N ARG A 183 4.30 -27.05 2.86
CA ARG A 183 4.69 -27.48 4.20
C ARG A 183 6.14 -27.92 4.17
N TYR A 184 6.86 -27.55 5.21
CA TYR A 184 8.26 -27.92 5.41
C TYR A 184 8.41 -28.38 6.87
N LEU A 185 8.75 -29.65 7.08
CA LEU A 185 8.73 -30.29 8.41
C LEU A 185 10.13 -30.52 9.02
N GLU A 186 11.18 -30.60 8.20
CA GLU A 186 12.52 -31.01 8.65
C GLU A 186 13.43 -29.81 8.94
N VAL A 187 13.10 -29.02 9.96
CA VAL A 187 13.97 -27.92 10.41
C VAL A 187 14.73 -28.35 11.67
N SER A 188 16.07 -28.32 11.62
CA SER A 188 16.90 -28.56 12.80
C SER A 188 16.87 -27.37 13.77
N GLU A 189 17.17 -27.61 15.05
CA GLU A 189 17.44 -26.48 15.96
C GLU A 189 18.67 -25.69 15.49
N PRO A 190 18.62 -24.35 15.59
CA PRO A 190 19.73 -23.51 15.19
C PRO A 190 20.95 -23.66 16.08
N GLN A 191 22.12 -23.46 15.48
CA GLN A 191 23.38 -23.31 16.19
C GLN A 191 23.80 -21.84 16.18
N ASP A 192 24.05 -21.27 17.35
CA ASP A 192 24.56 -19.91 17.50
C ASP A 192 26.05 -19.89 17.10
N ILE A 193 26.41 -19.11 16.08
CA ILE A 193 27.79 -18.98 15.59
C ILE A 193 28.49 -17.81 16.29
N GLU A 194 27.85 -16.65 16.27
CA GLU A 194 28.42 -15.41 16.77
C GLU A 194 27.34 -14.55 17.42
N CYS A 195 27.65 -13.96 18.56
CA CYS A 195 26.74 -13.10 19.31
C CYS A 195 27.43 -11.76 19.58
N CYS A 196 26.83 -10.69 19.10
CA CYS A 196 27.42 -9.35 19.08
C CYS A 196 26.47 -8.31 19.69
N GLY A 197 27.02 -7.24 20.25
CA GLY A 197 26.27 -6.07 20.70
C GLY A 197 26.01 -6.03 22.21
N ALA A 198 25.08 -5.17 22.61
CA ALA A 198 24.80 -4.90 24.02
C ALA A 198 23.32 -4.60 24.23
N LEU A 199 22.77 -5.13 25.32
CA LEU A 199 21.35 -5.03 25.67
C LEU A 199 21.15 -4.23 26.96
N GLU A 200 20.17 -3.35 26.96
CA GLU A 200 19.68 -2.70 28.17
C GLU A 200 18.69 -3.62 28.90
N TYR A 201 18.68 -3.51 30.23
CA TYR A 201 17.70 -4.21 31.05
C TYR A 201 16.31 -3.60 30.88
N TYR A 202 15.32 -4.48 30.72
CA TYR A 202 13.91 -4.13 30.68
C TYR A 202 13.44 -3.62 32.04
N ASP A 203 12.78 -2.46 32.04
CA ASP A 203 12.17 -1.90 33.24
C ASP A 203 10.80 -2.55 33.50
N LYS A 204 10.76 -3.47 34.47
CA LYS A 204 9.53 -4.16 34.90
C LYS A 204 8.46 -3.22 35.45
N ALA A 205 8.76 -1.95 35.75
CA ALA A 205 7.74 -0.98 36.12
C ALA A 205 6.75 -0.71 34.98
N PHE A 206 7.16 -0.91 33.72
CA PHE A 206 6.28 -0.71 32.56
C PHE A 206 5.17 -1.77 32.46
N ASP A 207 5.34 -2.96 33.04
CA ASP A 207 4.29 -3.99 33.09
C ASP A 207 3.08 -3.58 33.94
N ARG A 208 3.26 -2.59 34.83
CA ARG A 208 2.21 -2.08 35.73
C ARG A 208 1.45 -0.89 35.14
N ILE A 209 1.79 -0.45 33.93
CA ILE A 209 1.10 0.66 33.27
C ILE A 209 -0.32 0.20 32.89
N THR A 210 -1.30 1.01 33.26
CA THR A 210 -2.72 0.77 32.92
C THR A 210 -3.25 1.93 32.08
N THR A 211 -4.39 1.74 31.41
CA THR A 211 -5.06 2.80 30.64
C THR A 211 -5.54 3.98 31.48
N ARG A 212 -5.55 3.85 32.82
CA ARG A 212 -5.87 4.94 33.76
C ARG A 212 -4.62 5.65 34.29
N SER A 213 -3.48 4.95 34.27
CA SER A 213 -2.19 5.42 34.75
C SER A 213 -1.19 5.39 33.59
N GLU A 214 -1.53 6.10 32.51
CA GLU A 214 -0.73 6.14 31.29
C GLU A 214 0.58 6.92 31.51
N LYS A 215 1.60 6.57 30.72
CA LYS A 215 2.89 7.25 30.73
C LYS A 215 3.09 7.93 29.38
N PRO A 216 3.39 9.25 29.34
CA PRO A 216 3.61 9.93 28.08
C PRO A 216 4.86 9.37 27.39
N LEU A 217 4.72 9.00 26.12
CA LEU A 217 5.82 8.51 25.29
C LEU A 217 6.78 9.67 25.00
N ARG A 218 8.06 9.49 25.35
CA ARG A 218 9.11 10.48 25.08
C ARG A 218 9.74 10.18 23.73
N SER A 219 10.05 11.23 22.97
CA SER A 219 10.89 11.11 21.79
C SER A 219 12.34 10.93 22.25
N ILE A 220 12.94 9.80 21.92
CA ILE A 220 14.33 9.47 22.24
C ILE A 220 15.08 9.40 20.91
N LYS A 221 16.14 10.19 20.78
CA LYS A 221 17.03 10.14 19.63
C LYS A 221 18.11 9.09 19.90
N ARG A 222 18.04 7.96 19.20
CA ARG A 222 19.08 6.94 19.16
C ARG A 222 19.38 6.54 17.73
N ILE A 223 20.58 6.01 17.52
CA ILE A 223 21.02 5.52 16.22
C ILE A 223 20.50 4.09 16.06
N PHE A 224 19.64 3.88 15.06
CA PHE A 224 19.12 2.58 14.66
C PHE A 224 19.76 2.15 13.35
N HIS A 225 20.50 1.05 13.39
CA HIS A 225 21.17 0.50 12.22
C HIS A 225 20.22 -0.45 11.48
N THR A 226 19.86 -0.13 10.24
CA THR A 226 19.01 -0.97 9.39
C THR A 226 19.81 -1.63 8.26
N VAL A 227 20.99 -2.16 8.60
CA VAL A 227 21.99 -2.67 7.65
C VAL A 227 21.47 -3.89 6.88
N THR A 228 21.68 -3.87 5.56
CA THR A 228 21.41 -4.92 4.57
C THR A 228 22.24 -6.18 4.79
N THR A 229 21.91 -7.27 4.10
CA THR A 229 22.66 -8.54 4.23
C THR A 229 24.05 -8.44 3.61
N THR A 230 24.20 -7.70 2.50
CA THR A 230 25.49 -7.56 1.80
C THR A 230 26.44 -6.59 2.50
N ASP A 231 25.90 -5.56 3.16
CA ASP A 231 26.69 -4.55 3.84
C ASP A 231 27.19 -5.01 5.21
N ASP A 232 26.64 -6.10 5.73
CA ASP A 232 27.03 -6.71 6.98
C ASP A 232 28.44 -7.36 6.93
N PRO A 233 29.42 -6.85 7.71
CA PRO A 233 30.79 -7.37 7.68
C PRO A 233 30.90 -8.77 8.28
N VAL A 234 30.05 -9.14 9.23
CA VAL A 234 30.05 -10.46 9.86
C VAL A 234 29.50 -11.48 8.86
N ILE A 235 28.42 -11.16 8.16
CA ILE A 235 27.90 -12.02 7.09
C ILE A 235 28.93 -12.19 5.97
N ARG A 236 29.62 -11.13 5.55
CA ARG A 236 30.71 -11.24 4.56
C ARG A 236 31.84 -12.15 5.01
N LYS A 237 32.19 -12.14 6.31
CA LYS A 237 33.19 -13.04 6.89
C LYS A 237 32.68 -14.48 6.91
N LEU A 238 31.46 -14.70 7.40
CA LEU A 238 30.82 -16.02 7.45
C LEU A 238 30.69 -16.62 6.06
N ALA A 239 30.31 -15.82 5.07
CA ALA A 239 30.19 -16.22 3.68
C ALA A 239 31.49 -16.75 3.09
N LYS A 240 32.68 -16.41 3.60
CA LYS A 240 33.93 -17.04 3.14
C LYS A 240 34.14 -18.45 3.70
N THR A 241 33.55 -18.74 4.86
CA THR A 241 33.82 -19.94 5.66
C THR A 241 32.75 -21.01 5.55
N GLN A 242 31.47 -20.64 5.66
CA GLN A 242 30.34 -21.57 5.74
C GLN A 242 29.02 -20.90 5.33
N GLY A 243 28.02 -21.73 5.00
CA GLY A 243 26.69 -21.27 4.58
C GLY A 243 26.57 -21.06 3.07
N ASN A 244 25.38 -21.32 2.56
CA ASN A 244 25.01 -21.02 1.19
C ASN A 244 23.88 -20.02 1.09
N VAL A 245 23.03 -19.86 2.11
CA VAL A 245 21.97 -18.86 2.10
C VAL A 245 22.16 -17.88 3.26
N PHE A 246 22.14 -16.58 2.96
CA PHE A 246 22.32 -15.51 3.93
C PHE A 246 21.13 -14.56 3.89
N ALA A 247 20.62 -14.21 5.07
CA ALA A 247 19.51 -13.27 5.21
C ALA A 247 19.51 -12.57 6.58
N THR A 248 18.69 -11.53 6.70
CA THR A 248 18.30 -10.94 7.99
C THR A 248 16.93 -11.46 8.41
N ASP A 249 16.65 -11.42 9.71
CA ASP A 249 15.36 -11.78 10.28
C ASP A 249 14.19 -10.99 9.70
N ALA A 250 14.35 -9.68 9.44
CA ALA A 250 13.33 -8.85 8.82
C ALA A 250 12.92 -9.37 7.44
N ILE A 251 13.91 -9.74 6.61
CA ILE A 251 13.68 -10.26 5.25
C ILE A 251 13.00 -11.63 5.32
N LEU A 252 13.49 -12.53 6.17
CA LEU A 252 12.89 -13.86 6.31
C LEU A 252 11.49 -13.81 6.93
N ALA A 253 11.24 -12.94 7.89
CA ALA A 253 9.91 -12.75 8.46
C ALA A 253 8.90 -12.36 7.38
N THR A 254 9.28 -11.49 6.45
CA THR A 254 8.44 -11.12 5.30
C THR A 254 8.22 -12.29 4.34
N LEU A 255 9.24 -13.10 4.06
CA LEU A 255 9.07 -14.31 3.24
C LEU A 255 8.14 -15.34 3.92
N MET A 256 8.32 -15.60 5.22
CA MET A 256 7.50 -16.55 5.98
C MET A 256 6.04 -16.08 6.13
N SER A 257 5.81 -14.76 6.16
CA SER A 257 4.48 -14.16 6.34
C SER A 257 3.87 -13.59 5.04
N CYS A 258 4.43 -13.96 3.88
CA CYS A 258 4.01 -13.45 2.57
C CYS A 258 2.51 -13.62 2.28
N THR A 259 1.89 -14.71 2.77
CA THR A 259 0.46 -15.03 2.57
C THR A 259 -0.51 -14.06 3.24
N ARG A 260 -0.02 -13.21 4.15
CA ARG A 260 -0.81 -12.18 4.84
C ARG A 260 -0.64 -10.80 4.23
N SER A 261 0.28 -10.66 3.28
CA SER A 261 0.63 -9.35 2.75
C SER A 261 -0.45 -8.82 1.82
N VAL A 262 -0.80 -7.56 2.02
CA VAL A 262 -1.82 -6.84 1.25
C VAL A 262 -1.20 -5.68 0.46
N TYR A 263 -0.12 -5.11 0.99
CA TYR A 263 0.69 -4.10 0.31
C TYR A 263 1.81 -4.77 -0.47
N SER A 264 2.25 -4.11 -1.55
CA SER A 264 3.37 -4.56 -2.36
C SER A 264 4.67 -4.42 -1.55
N TRP A 265 5.55 -5.42 -1.67
CA TRP A 265 6.90 -5.44 -1.14
C TRP A 265 7.79 -6.21 -2.11
N ASP A 266 9.08 -5.91 -2.08
CA ASP A 266 10.10 -6.56 -2.91
C ASP A 266 11.34 -6.91 -2.08
N ILE A 267 11.97 -8.02 -2.44
CA ILE A 267 13.24 -8.50 -1.87
C ILE A 267 14.19 -8.74 -3.04
N VAL A 268 15.42 -8.27 -2.91
CA VAL A 268 16.48 -8.46 -3.90
C VAL A 268 17.20 -9.76 -3.57
N VAL A 269 17.32 -10.67 -4.53
CA VAL A 269 18.08 -11.92 -4.35
C VAL A 269 19.31 -11.86 -5.24
N GLN A 270 20.50 -11.89 -4.63
CA GLN A 270 21.77 -11.93 -5.35
C GLN A 270 22.36 -13.34 -5.26
N ARG A 271 22.56 -13.96 -6.43
CA ARG A 271 23.21 -15.26 -6.53
C ARG A 271 24.66 -15.07 -6.99
N VAL A 272 25.61 -15.49 -6.14
CA VAL A 272 27.05 -15.47 -6.45
C VAL A 272 27.60 -16.88 -6.30
N GLY A 273 27.80 -17.57 -7.42
CA GLY A 273 28.19 -18.99 -7.44
C GLY A 273 27.12 -19.88 -6.81
N SER A 274 27.50 -20.62 -5.77
CA SER A 274 26.60 -21.47 -4.96
C SER A 274 25.95 -20.75 -3.78
N LYS A 275 26.18 -19.43 -3.61
CA LYS A 275 25.68 -18.64 -2.49
C LYS A 275 24.54 -17.73 -2.92
N LEU A 276 23.54 -17.61 -2.05
CA LEU A 276 22.37 -16.77 -2.19
C LEU A 276 22.36 -15.75 -1.05
N PHE A 277 22.25 -14.48 -1.42
CA PHE A 277 22.09 -13.36 -0.49
C PHE A 277 20.70 -12.77 -0.71
N PHE A 278 19.87 -12.83 0.33
CA PHE A 278 18.58 -12.14 0.35
C PHE A 278 18.78 -10.76 0.95
N ASP A 279 18.40 -9.74 0.19
CA ASP A 279 18.68 -8.36 0.54
C ASP A 279 17.47 -7.44 0.36
N LYS A 280 17.47 -6.32 1.08
CA LYS A 280 16.46 -5.28 0.94
C LYS A 280 17.02 -4.11 0.14
N ARG A 281 16.16 -3.31 -0.48
CA ARG A 281 16.58 -2.04 -1.10
C ARG A 281 16.75 -0.96 -0.03
N ASP A 282 17.80 -0.16 -0.14
CA ASP A 282 18.09 0.92 0.83
C ASP A 282 17.02 2.01 0.84
N ASN A 283 16.38 2.26 -0.30
CA ASN A 283 15.34 3.28 -0.46
C ASN A 283 13.91 2.75 -0.19
N SER A 284 13.77 1.49 0.26
CA SER A 284 12.45 0.91 0.55
C SER A 284 11.97 1.34 1.94
N ASP A 285 10.66 1.57 2.10
CA ASP A 285 9.98 1.89 3.37
C ASP A 285 9.96 0.70 4.36
N PHE A 286 10.96 -0.17 4.30
CA PHE A 286 11.14 -1.34 5.13
C PHE A 286 11.64 -0.91 6.51
N VAL A 287 10.76 -0.28 7.29
CA VAL A 287 11.08 0.20 8.64
C VAL A 287 10.08 -0.39 9.63
N THR A 288 10.60 -1.18 10.56
CA THR A 288 9.83 -1.60 11.73
C THR A 288 9.87 -0.47 12.76
N LEU A 289 8.70 0.00 13.19
CA LEU A 289 8.58 0.94 14.30
C LEU A 289 8.99 0.22 15.59
N CYS A 290 10.09 0.65 16.20
CA CYS A 290 10.53 0.16 17.52
C CYS A 290 10.33 1.26 18.57
N CYS A 291 9.75 0.91 19.71
CA CYS A 291 9.75 1.76 20.90
C CYS A 291 10.57 1.04 21.98
N MET A 292 11.50 1.75 22.59
CA MET A 292 12.34 1.18 23.64
C MET A 292 11.69 1.37 25.01
N VAL A 293 11.71 0.29 25.79
CA VAL A 293 11.25 0.24 27.18
C VAL A 293 12.42 -0.25 28.02
N SER A 294 13.30 0.68 28.39
CA SER A 294 14.60 0.34 28.95
C SER A 294 14.90 1.17 30.19
N ASP A 295 15.59 0.55 31.15
CA ASP A 295 16.15 1.24 32.32
C ASP A 295 17.54 1.80 31.98
N HIS A 296 17.60 3.07 31.59
CA HIS A 296 18.84 3.72 31.16
C HIS A 296 19.88 3.93 32.27
N GLY A 297 19.54 3.63 33.53
CA GLY A 297 20.44 3.76 34.68
C GLY A 297 21.21 2.49 35.06
N LYS A 298 20.93 1.35 34.42
CA LYS A 298 21.58 0.07 34.72
C LYS A 298 22.68 -0.27 33.73
N GLU A 299 23.69 -0.99 34.20
CA GLU A 299 24.75 -1.55 33.36
C GLU A 299 24.16 -2.46 32.27
N ARG A 300 24.65 -2.32 31.04
CA ARG A 300 24.18 -3.11 29.89
C ARG A 300 24.69 -4.54 29.98
N TYR A 301 23.88 -5.49 29.52
CA TYR A 301 24.32 -6.84 29.27
C TYR A 301 25.12 -6.88 27.96
N ASN A 302 26.43 -7.09 28.07
CA ASN A 302 27.33 -7.12 26.92
C ASN A 302 27.53 -8.55 26.42
N PHE A 303 27.46 -8.73 25.10
CA PHE A 303 27.89 -9.98 24.47
C PHE A 303 29.41 -10.04 24.32
N PRO A 304 29.99 -11.23 24.02
CA PRO A 304 31.43 -11.38 23.84
C PRO A 304 32.02 -10.46 22.77
N ASN A 305 31.27 -10.21 21.69
CA ASN A 305 31.70 -9.36 20.59
C ASN A 305 30.95 -8.01 20.61
N PRO A 306 31.63 -6.89 20.26
CA PRO A 306 30.99 -5.58 20.16
C PRO A 306 30.04 -5.53 18.95
N ASN A 307 29.24 -4.46 18.88
CA ASN A 307 28.35 -4.22 17.73
C ASN A 307 29.20 -4.00 16.46
N PRO A 308 29.03 -4.81 15.39
CA PRO A 308 29.88 -4.75 14.19
C PRO A 308 29.60 -3.54 13.28
N PHE A 309 28.58 -2.73 13.59
CA PHE A 309 28.17 -1.57 12.77
C PHE A 309 28.63 -0.23 13.35
N VAL A 310 29.35 -0.26 14.46
CA VAL A 310 29.75 0.95 15.17
C VAL A 310 31.25 0.93 15.37
N GLU A 311 31.89 2.07 15.12
CA GLU A 311 33.32 2.26 15.41
C GLU A 311 33.54 2.45 16.91
N ASP A 312 34.71 2.02 17.41
CA ASP A 312 35.01 2.03 18.84
C ASP A 312 35.02 3.44 19.46
N ASP A 313 35.14 4.48 18.62
CA ASP A 313 35.23 5.89 18.99
C ASP A 313 33.86 6.55 19.20
N MET A 314 32.76 5.86 18.86
CA MET A 314 31.40 6.38 18.98
C MET A 314 30.87 6.23 20.41
N ASP A 315 30.13 7.25 20.86
CA ASP A 315 29.48 7.22 22.18
C ASP A 315 28.44 6.10 22.24
N LYS A 316 28.78 5.03 22.97
CA LYS A 316 27.93 3.83 23.12
C LYS A 316 26.51 4.14 23.65
N ASN A 317 26.35 5.29 24.31
CA ASN A 317 25.08 5.76 24.86
C ASN A 317 24.08 6.25 23.80
N GLU A 318 24.54 6.66 22.61
CA GLU A 318 23.66 7.11 21.52
C GLU A 318 23.10 5.93 20.69
N ILE A 319 23.76 4.77 20.78
CA ILE A 319 23.37 3.56 20.07
C ILE A 319 22.13 2.96 20.75
N ALA A 320 21.17 2.52 19.94
CA ALA A 320 20.03 1.74 20.41
C ALA A 320 20.49 0.44 21.11
N SER A 321 19.70 0.01 22.09
CA SER A 321 19.88 -1.31 22.71
C SER A 321 19.54 -2.38 21.68
N VAL A 322 20.55 -3.07 21.17
CA VAL A 322 20.38 -4.13 20.18
C VAL A 322 21.53 -5.11 20.28
N ALA A 323 21.19 -6.40 20.18
CA ALA A 323 22.17 -7.46 20.01
C ALA A 323 21.83 -8.28 18.78
N TYR A 324 22.87 -8.72 18.09
CA TYR A 324 22.79 -9.52 16.88
C TYR A 324 23.30 -10.93 17.17
N ARG A 325 22.51 -11.93 16.82
CA ARG A 325 22.89 -13.34 16.87
C ARG A 325 22.89 -13.93 15.48
N TYR A 326 24.03 -14.44 15.06
CA TYR A 326 24.18 -15.14 13.79
C TYR A 326 23.95 -16.61 14.04
N ARG A 327 22.86 -17.13 13.50
CA ARG A 327 22.41 -18.49 13.77
C ARG A 327 22.38 -19.29 12.47
N ARG A 328 22.74 -20.56 12.56
CA ARG A 328 22.78 -21.50 11.43
C ARG A 328 21.70 -22.55 11.56
N TRP A 329 20.92 -22.74 10.50
CA TRP A 329 19.94 -23.81 10.34
C TRP A 329 20.33 -24.70 9.17
N LYS A 330 20.09 -26.01 9.32
CA LYS A 330 20.13 -26.95 8.22
C LYS A 330 18.70 -27.22 7.75
N LEU A 331 18.43 -26.93 6.48
CA LEU A 331 17.12 -27.05 5.84
C LEU A 331 17.07 -28.19 4.81
N GLY A 332 17.89 -29.23 4.95
CA GLY A 332 17.94 -30.33 3.96
C GLY A 332 18.43 -29.87 2.58
N ASP A 333 18.53 -30.79 1.62
CA ASP A 333 18.95 -30.52 0.23
C ASP A 333 20.21 -29.65 0.09
N ASP A 334 21.19 -29.88 0.98
CA ASP A 334 22.44 -29.10 1.10
C ASP A 334 22.24 -27.59 1.36
N ILE A 335 21.08 -27.17 1.88
CA ILE A 335 20.76 -25.80 2.26
C ILE A 335 21.20 -25.53 3.71
N ASP A 336 22.26 -24.72 3.84
CA ASP A 336 22.79 -24.16 5.08
C ASP A 336 22.41 -22.67 5.18
N LEU A 337 21.32 -22.41 5.91
CA LEU A 337 20.78 -21.07 6.12
C LEU A 337 21.49 -20.39 7.31
N ILE A 338 22.03 -19.20 7.07
CA ILE A 338 22.57 -18.32 8.11
C ILE A 338 21.72 -17.06 8.19
N VAL A 339 21.20 -16.79 9.37
CA VAL A 339 20.32 -15.63 9.62
C VAL A 339 20.92 -14.76 10.72
N ARG A 340 20.96 -13.46 10.48
CA ARG A 340 21.16 -12.46 11.54
C ARG A 340 19.83 -12.21 12.23
N CYS A 341 19.71 -12.63 13.49
CA CYS A 341 18.58 -12.37 14.36
C CYS A 341 18.88 -11.22 15.32
N GLU A 342 17.88 -10.43 15.68
CA GLU A 342 18.02 -9.36 16.66
C GLU A 342 17.30 -9.64 17.99
N HIS A 343 17.86 -9.06 19.06
CA HIS A 343 17.22 -8.89 20.36
C HIS A 343 17.27 -7.43 20.77
N ASP A 344 16.20 -6.94 21.41
CA ASP A 344 16.05 -5.53 21.76
C ASP A 344 16.38 -5.26 23.24
N GLY A 345 16.22 -6.25 24.12
CA GLY A 345 16.47 -6.09 25.55
C GLY A 345 16.59 -7.39 26.31
N VAL A 346 16.84 -7.26 27.61
CA VAL A 346 17.03 -8.38 28.52
C VAL A 346 16.27 -8.19 29.83
N MET A 347 15.67 -9.25 30.37
CA MET A 347 15.09 -9.24 31.73
C MET A 347 15.72 -10.30 32.60
N THR A 348 15.76 -10.03 33.90
CA THR A 348 16.10 -11.04 34.91
C THR A 348 14.82 -11.75 35.33
N GLY A 349 14.74 -13.07 35.17
CA GLY A 349 13.65 -13.92 35.64
C GLY A 349 13.61 -14.03 37.17
N ALA A 350 12.57 -14.70 37.68
CA ALA A 350 12.38 -14.89 39.12
C ALA A 350 13.53 -15.67 39.79
N ASN A 351 14.18 -16.56 39.03
CA ASN A 351 15.26 -17.43 39.52
C ASN A 351 16.66 -16.83 39.30
N GLY A 352 16.76 -15.56 38.87
CA GLY A 352 18.03 -14.93 38.50
C GLY A 352 18.51 -15.25 37.08
N GLU A 353 17.79 -16.08 36.34
CA GLU A 353 18.10 -16.39 34.93
C GLU A 353 17.86 -15.17 34.03
N VAL A 354 18.71 -15.01 33.02
CA VAL A 354 18.65 -13.91 32.06
C VAL A 354 17.82 -14.34 30.86
N SER A 355 16.74 -13.62 30.56
CA SER A 355 15.86 -13.89 29.41
C SER A 355 15.93 -12.75 28.38
N PHE A 356 16.10 -13.11 27.11
CA PHE A 356 16.14 -12.16 25.99
C PHE A 356 14.73 -11.80 25.51
N ILE A 357 14.55 -10.55 25.08
CA ILE A 357 13.24 -10.00 24.72
C ILE A 357 13.34 -9.25 23.40
N ASN A 358 12.30 -9.37 22.59
CA ASN A 358 12.07 -8.53 21.42
C ASN A 358 10.90 -7.57 21.73
N ILE A 359 11.12 -6.28 21.53
CA ILE A 359 10.17 -5.22 21.90
C ILE A 359 9.62 -4.64 20.60
N LYS A 360 8.34 -4.87 20.35
CA LYS A 360 7.60 -4.29 19.21
C LYS A 360 6.38 -3.54 19.74
N THR A 361 5.91 -2.53 19.02
CA THR A 361 4.87 -1.63 19.52
C THR A 361 3.67 -1.59 18.60
N LEU A 362 2.49 -1.88 19.16
CA LEU A 362 1.22 -1.64 18.51
C LEU A 362 0.79 -0.19 18.78
N ASN A 363 0.43 0.53 17.73
CA ASN A 363 -0.08 1.89 17.82
C ASN A 363 -1.60 1.93 17.64
N GLU A 364 -2.24 2.95 18.19
CA GLU A 364 -3.65 3.29 17.94
C GLU A 364 -3.72 4.76 17.54
N TRP A 365 -4.40 5.07 16.43
CA TRP A 365 -4.50 6.43 15.90
C TRP A 365 -5.93 6.98 16.03
N ASP A 366 -6.92 6.32 15.42
CA ASP A 366 -8.35 6.61 15.58
C ASP A 366 -9.19 5.33 15.56
N SER A 367 -9.67 4.97 16.74
CA SER A 367 -10.48 3.79 17.02
C SER A 367 -11.85 3.80 16.31
N ARG A 368 -12.33 4.97 15.88
CA ARG A 368 -13.64 5.13 15.24
C ARG A 368 -13.58 4.79 13.76
N VAL A 369 -12.44 5.09 13.13
CA VAL A 369 -12.20 4.80 11.70
C VAL A 369 -11.75 3.36 11.50
N SER A 370 -10.92 2.84 12.42
CA SER A 370 -10.39 1.47 12.33
C SER A 370 -11.47 0.37 12.44
N ARG A 371 -12.59 0.64 13.11
CA ARG A 371 -13.71 -0.32 13.25
C ARG A 371 -14.43 -0.67 11.95
N HIS A 372 -14.31 0.15 10.90
CA HIS A 372 -14.89 -0.11 9.57
C HIS A 372 -13.94 -0.87 8.63
N LEU A 373 -12.70 -1.13 9.06
CA LEU A 373 -11.75 -2.00 8.37
C LEU A 373 -11.84 -3.47 8.83
N ARG A 374 -12.89 -3.83 9.58
CA ARG A 374 -13.12 -5.21 10.03
C ARG A 374 -13.56 -6.08 8.85
N HIS A 375 -12.62 -6.85 8.33
CA HIS A 375 -12.87 -8.12 7.66
C HIS A 375 -13.60 -9.10 8.63
N PRO A 376 -14.28 -10.14 8.10
CA PRO A 376 -15.08 -11.08 8.90
C PRO A 376 -14.30 -11.68 10.08
N PRO A 377 -14.99 -12.13 11.15
CA PRO A 377 -14.35 -12.52 12.40
C PRO A 377 -13.46 -13.75 12.19
N GLY A 378 -12.15 -13.53 12.22
CA GLY A 378 -11.11 -14.55 12.01
C GLY A 378 -9.69 -13.96 11.97
N ASP A 379 -9.53 -12.74 11.47
CA ASP A 379 -8.21 -12.11 11.32
C ASP A 379 -8.04 -10.89 12.25
N ALA A 380 -7.20 -11.06 13.27
CA ALA A 380 -6.72 -9.99 14.13
C ALA A 380 -5.34 -9.51 13.64
N THR A 381 -5.32 -8.56 12.71
CA THR A 381 -4.12 -7.79 12.39
C THR A 381 -4.50 -6.34 12.10
N SER A 382 -4.07 -5.44 12.98
CA SER A 382 -4.14 -3.99 12.81
C SER A 382 -3.24 -3.54 11.66
N LEU A 383 -3.83 -3.02 10.60
CA LEU A 383 -3.12 -2.42 9.46
C LEU A 383 -2.72 -0.98 9.78
N PHE A 384 -1.51 -0.58 9.38
CA PHE A 384 -1.10 0.82 9.32
C PHE A 384 -0.42 1.16 7.99
N PRO A 385 -0.70 2.35 7.43
CA PRO A 385 0.14 2.98 6.41
C PRO A 385 1.29 3.75 7.09
N ALA A 386 2.47 3.76 6.45
CA ALA A 386 3.57 4.63 6.82
C ALA A 386 3.12 6.11 6.73
N VAL A 387 3.34 6.87 7.80
CA VAL A 387 3.22 8.33 7.79
C VAL A 387 4.60 8.87 7.38
N PRO A 388 4.73 9.64 6.29
CA PRO A 388 5.99 10.28 5.96
C PRO A 388 6.30 11.32 7.05
N VAL A 389 7.43 11.16 7.72
CA VAL A 389 7.96 12.18 8.64
C VAL A 389 8.40 13.35 7.78
N SER A 390 7.63 14.44 7.79
CA SER A 390 8.10 15.71 7.23
C SER A 390 9.25 16.21 8.09
N THR A 391 10.46 16.23 7.54
CA THR A 391 11.59 16.96 8.11
C THR A 391 11.27 18.45 8.14
N GLY A 392 11.19 19.02 9.34
CA GLY A 392 11.11 20.45 9.62
C GLY A 392 12.09 20.81 10.71
#